data_AF-H1W2N8-F1
#
_entry.id   AF-H1W2N8-F1
#
_cell.length_a   1.000
_cell.length_b   1.000
_cell.length_c   1.000
_cell.angle_alpha   90.00
_cell.angle_beta   90.00
_cell.angle_gamma   90.00
#
_symmetry.space_group_name_H-M   'P 1'
#
loop_
_entity.id
_entity.type
_entity.pdbx_description
1 polymer ?
#
loop_
_entity_poly.entity_id
_entity_poly.type
_entity_poly.pdbx_seq_one_letter_code
_entity_poly.pdbx_strand_id
1 'polypeptide(L)'
;MRFNSFKVLNQACARPWHFQERLKADGRFRVVLFAGNVLDASQKARVDRFCAALDAPDSFLHRATPPKAPIDSVIEVLTVHSAKRTDTELLRDFPDILHPFDPHTGWDYNKVFVDDESYHEGHGEAYRNYGIDRQRGCAVVVRPDQYVAWIGELEDFDGLQKYFEGCLVLGHRVANGSSVPPVLVNLAASASAVGVDLHTNNDCNGINSDIYYGIDGSSSPYLSGVFHCSALGFHIAYKTKSTPSLVL
;
A
#
# COMPACT_ATOMS: atom_id res chain seq x y z
N MET A 1 12.64 15.74 -7.33
CA MET A 1 12.01 17.07 -7.52
C MET A 1 10.69 17.12 -6.78
N ARG A 2 10.17 18.31 -6.45
CA ARG A 2 8.84 18.47 -5.86
C ARG A 2 7.78 18.05 -6.88
N PHE A 3 6.66 17.47 -6.43
CA PHE A 3 5.54 17.16 -7.32
C PHE A 3 4.87 18.47 -7.78
N ASN A 4 4.98 18.78 -9.07
CA ASN A 4 4.40 19.99 -9.67
C ASN A 4 2.87 19.94 -9.56
N SER A 5 2.23 21.11 -9.52
CA SER A 5 0.77 21.20 -9.34
C SER A 5 0.08 21.63 -10.63
N PHE A 6 -0.74 20.75 -11.19
CA PHE A 6 -1.67 21.07 -12.28
C PHE A 6 -3.11 20.91 -11.82
N LYS A 7 -4.04 21.57 -12.53
CA LYS A 7 -5.47 21.48 -12.20
C LYS A 7 -6.03 20.13 -12.66
N VAL A 8 -6.84 19.53 -11.80
CA VAL A 8 -7.65 18.35 -12.08
C VAL A 8 -9.06 18.57 -11.56
N LEU A 9 -10.03 17.83 -12.08
CA LEU A 9 -11.40 17.87 -11.58
C LEU A 9 -11.66 16.66 -10.70
N ASN A 10 -12.41 16.84 -9.62
CA ASN A 10 -12.91 15.71 -8.85
C ASN A 10 -13.98 14.95 -9.66
N GLN A 11 -13.89 13.62 -9.72
CA GLN A 11 -14.79 12.81 -10.54
C GLN A 11 -16.26 12.94 -10.11
N ALA A 12 -16.51 12.96 -8.80
CA ALA A 12 -17.86 12.94 -8.24
C ALA A 12 -18.58 14.30 -8.33
N CYS A 13 -17.88 15.40 -8.02
CA CYS A 13 -18.50 16.74 -7.93
C CYS A 13 -18.12 17.70 -9.05
N ALA A 14 -17.23 17.31 -9.98
CA ALA A 14 -16.68 18.17 -11.04
C ALA A 14 -15.96 19.43 -10.53
N ARG A 15 -15.64 19.52 -9.23
CA ARG A 15 -14.95 20.67 -8.65
C ARG A 15 -13.48 20.68 -9.12
N PRO A 16 -12.96 21.80 -9.66
CA PRO A 16 -11.55 21.96 -9.96
C PRO A 16 -10.72 22.04 -8.69
N TRP A 17 -9.55 21.41 -8.73
CA TRP A 17 -8.55 21.41 -7.68
C TRP A 17 -7.17 21.57 -8.29
N HIS A 18 -6.32 22.41 -7.70
CA HIS A 18 -4.89 22.24 -7.89
C HIS A 18 -4.47 20.94 -7.19
N PHE A 19 -3.86 20.01 -7.91
CA PHE A 19 -3.64 18.66 -7.39
C PHE A 19 -2.83 18.64 -6.08
N GLN A 20 -1.90 19.59 -5.91
CA GLN A 20 -1.12 19.72 -4.68
C GLN A 20 -1.96 20.05 -3.42
N GLU A 21 -3.15 20.63 -3.56
CA GLU A 21 -4.08 20.83 -2.43
C GLU A 21 -4.60 19.50 -1.86
N ARG A 22 -4.53 18.42 -2.64
CA ARG A 22 -4.87 17.06 -2.22
C ARG A 22 -3.71 16.37 -1.49
N LEU A 23 -2.48 16.86 -1.64
CA LEU A 23 -1.28 16.31 -1.00
C LEU A 23 -1.05 16.97 0.37
N LYS A 24 -1.97 16.74 1.33
CA LYS A 24 -1.91 17.37 2.67
C LYS A 24 -0.66 16.93 3.45
N ALA A 25 -0.11 17.81 4.27
CA ALA A 25 1.05 17.50 5.13
C ALA A 25 0.63 16.77 6.42
N ASP A 26 0.18 15.53 6.28
CA ASP A 26 -0.34 14.66 7.37
C ASP A 26 0.56 13.45 7.65
N GLY A 27 1.77 13.40 7.08
CA GLY A 27 2.71 12.29 7.27
C GLY A 27 2.47 11.08 6.36
N ARG A 28 1.38 11.06 5.58
CA ARG A 28 1.06 9.94 4.69
C ARG A 28 1.89 9.95 3.41
N PHE A 29 2.29 8.77 2.95
CA PHE A 29 2.76 8.62 1.58
C PHE A 29 1.58 8.68 0.63
N ARG A 30 1.80 9.17 -0.60
CA ARG A 30 0.81 9.09 -1.67
C ARG A 30 1.29 8.21 -2.79
N VAL A 31 0.41 7.35 -3.28
CA VAL A 31 0.55 6.71 -4.59
C VAL A 31 -0.42 7.40 -5.52
N VAL A 32 0.11 8.17 -6.45
CA VAL A 32 -0.68 8.82 -7.51
C VAL A 32 -0.74 7.86 -8.69
N LEU A 33 -1.92 7.27 -8.90
CA LEU A 33 -2.21 6.41 -10.03
C LEU A 33 -2.75 7.26 -11.18
N PHE A 34 -1.93 7.46 -12.21
CA PHE A 34 -2.42 7.94 -13.49
C PHE A 34 -3.01 6.77 -14.26
N ALA A 35 -4.34 6.62 -14.20
CA ALA A 35 -5.05 5.45 -14.71
C ALA A 35 -5.18 5.41 -16.24
N GLY A 36 -4.79 6.47 -16.95
CA GLY A 36 -4.97 6.60 -18.40
C GLY A 36 -6.45 6.64 -18.79
N ASN A 37 -6.76 6.13 -19.99
CA ASN A 37 -8.11 6.11 -20.52
C ASN A 37 -8.85 4.83 -20.09
N VAL A 38 -9.56 4.89 -18.96
CA VAL A 38 -10.28 3.74 -18.39
C VAL A 38 -11.48 3.25 -19.22
N LEU A 39 -11.91 3.98 -20.26
CA LEU A 39 -12.94 3.53 -21.19
C LEU A 39 -12.38 2.52 -22.21
N ASP A 40 -11.06 2.51 -22.42
CA ASP A 40 -10.42 1.46 -23.21
C ASP A 40 -10.32 0.17 -22.39
N ALA A 41 -10.84 -0.93 -22.92
CA ALA A 41 -10.90 -2.20 -22.21
C ALA A 41 -9.52 -2.77 -21.87
N SER A 42 -8.51 -2.55 -22.72
CA SER A 42 -7.15 -3.03 -22.48
C SER A 42 -6.50 -2.25 -21.33
N GLN A 43 -6.72 -0.93 -21.29
CA GLN A 43 -6.23 -0.09 -20.22
C GLN A 43 -6.96 -0.35 -18.90
N LYS A 44 -8.29 -0.50 -18.93
CA LYS A 44 -9.07 -0.88 -17.75
C LYS A 44 -8.55 -2.18 -17.14
N ALA A 45 -8.28 -3.19 -17.95
CA ALA A 45 -7.72 -4.45 -17.45
C ALA A 45 -6.33 -4.28 -16.79
N ARG A 46 -5.51 -3.31 -17.23
CA ARG A 46 -4.23 -2.98 -16.58
C ARG A 46 -4.46 -2.34 -15.21
N VAL A 47 -5.38 -1.38 -15.13
CA VAL A 47 -5.77 -0.72 -13.87
C VAL A 47 -6.35 -1.73 -12.88
N ASP A 48 -7.25 -2.60 -13.33
CA ASP A 48 -7.89 -3.61 -12.49
C ASP A 48 -6.86 -4.60 -11.94
N ARG A 49 -5.87 -5.03 -12.74
CA ARG A 49 -4.76 -5.88 -12.25
C ARG A 49 -3.89 -5.18 -11.21
N PHE A 50 -3.55 -3.90 -11.44
CA PHE A 50 -2.79 -3.10 -10.47
C PHE A 50 -3.57 -2.95 -9.15
N CYS A 51 -4.87 -2.70 -9.23
CA CYS A 51 -5.75 -2.59 -8.07
C CYS A 51 -5.90 -3.92 -7.33
N ALA A 52 -6.01 -5.04 -8.04
CA ALA A 52 -6.04 -6.36 -7.43
C ALA A 52 -4.74 -6.69 -6.67
N ALA A 53 -3.58 -6.26 -7.20
CA ALA A 53 -2.31 -6.39 -6.50
C ALA A 53 -2.20 -5.45 -5.28
N LEU A 54 -2.74 -4.23 -5.37
CA LEU A 54 -2.84 -3.32 -4.22
C LEU A 54 -3.73 -3.89 -3.10
N ASP A 55 -4.84 -4.52 -3.46
CA ASP A 55 -5.80 -5.07 -2.50
C ASP A 55 -5.43 -6.47 -1.99
N ALA A 56 -4.37 -7.07 -2.52
CA ALA A 56 -3.87 -8.35 -2.04
C ALA A 56 -3.43 -8.25 -0.55
N PRO A 57 -3.72 -9.26 0.30
CA PRO A 57 -3.41 -9.19 1.74
C PRO A 57 -1.92 -8.99 2.08
N ASP A 58 -1.03 -9.40 1.18
CA ASP A 58 0.43 -9.28 1.32
C ASP A 58 1.00 -8.01 0.67
N SER A 59 0.14 -7.15 0.11
CA SER A 59 0.53 -5.88 -0.49
C SER A 59 1.15 -4.95 0.55
N PHE A 60 1.96 -4.01 0.08
CA PHE A 60 2.54 -2.98 0.93
C PHE A 60 1.46 -2.09 1.59
N LEU A 61 0.29 -1.95 0.96
CA LEU A 61 -0.80 -1.12 1.46
C LEU A 61 -1.42 -1.72 2.72
N HIS A 62 -1.78 -3.01 2.66
CA HIS A 62 -2.31 -3.75 3.81
C HIS A 62 -1.28 -3.92 4.91
N ARG A 63 -0.02 -4.23 4.56
CA ARG A 63 1.06 -4.44 5.53
C ARG A 63 1.56 -3.17 6.20
N ALA A 64 1.44 -2.01 5.55
CA ALA A 64 1.77 -0.72 6.16
C ALA A 64 0.66 -0.21 7.09
N THR A 65 -0.58 -0.66 6.87
CA THR A 65 -1.75 -0.19 7.61
C THR A 65 -1.88 -0.90 8.96
N PRO A 66 -1.95 -0.16 10.09
CA PRO A 66 -2.19 -0.76 11.39
C PRO A 66 -3.53 -1.49 11.48
N PRO A 67 -3.65 -2.55 12.30
CA PRO A 67 -4.93 -3.24 12.48
C PRO A 67 -6.04 -2.27 12.93
N LYS A 68 -7.22 -2.39 12.31
CA LYS A 68 -8.42 -1.55 12.55
C LYS A 68 -8.29 -0.08 12.13
N ALA A 69 -7.18 0.34 11.54
CA ALA A 69 -7.07 1.65 10.93
C ALA A 69 -7.67 1.63 9.51
N PRO A 70 -8.12 2.78 8.99
CA PRO A 70 -8.48 2.91 7.57
C PRO A 70 -7.31 2.52 6.66
N ILE A 71 -7.62 1.90 5.52
CA ILE A 71 -6.64 1.38 4.55
C ILE A 71 -5.67 2.44 4.00
N ASP A 72 -6.09 3.70 4.06
CA ASP A 72 -5.37 4.87 3.56
C ASP A 72 -4.72 5.72 4.67
N SER A 73 -4.61 5.16 5.87
CA SER A 73 -4.08 5.87 7.05
C SER A 73 -2.57 6.13 6.97
N VAL A 74 -1.81 5.28 6.27
CA VAL A 74 -0.35 5.42 6.11
C VAL A 74 0.01 5.74 4.66
N ILE A 75 -0.63 5.06 3.71
CA ILE A 75 -0.40 5.23 2.28
C ILE A 75 -1.74 5.54 1.62
N GLU A 76 -1.88 6.74 1.08
CA GLU A 76 -3.09 7.20 0.42
C GLU A 76 -2.95 7.02 -1.09
N VAL A 77 -3.90 6.33 -1.73
CA VAL A 77 -3.95 6.19 -3.18
C VAL A 77 -4.85 7.30 -3.76
N LEU A 78 -4.31 8.11 -4.66
CA LEU A 78 -5.06 9.13 -5.41
C LEU A 78 -5.01 8.77 -6.88
N THR A 79 -6.15 8.77 -7.56
CA THR A 79 -6.25 8.37 -8.96
C THR A 79 -6.55 9.58 -9.84
N VAL A 80 -5.85 9.72 -10.97
CA VAL A 80 -6.16 10.69 -12.01
C VAL A 80 -6.34 9.95 -13.33
N HIS A 81 -7.50 10.00 -13.97
CA HIS A 81 -7.72 9.40 -15.29
C HIS A 81 -7.83 10.47 -16.39
N SER A 82 -7.69 10.04 -17.65
CA SER A 82 -7.78 10.91 -18.84
C SER A 82 -9.05 10.69 -19.65
N ALA A 83 -9.86 9.70 -19.27
CA ALA A 83 -11.17 9.43 -19.87
C ALA A 83 -12.18 10.56 -19.57
N LYS A 84 -13.14 10.75 -20.46
CA LYS A 84 -14.14 11.81 -20.35
C LYS A 84 -15.03 11.62 -19.11
N ARG A 85 -15.12 12.65 -18.27
CA ARG A 85 -15.79 12.57 -16.96
C ARG A 85 -17.23 12.09 -17.04
N THR A 86 -17.98 12.54 -18.06
CA THR A 86 -19.42 12.25 -18.24
C THR A 86 -19.71 10.82 -18.66
N ASP A 87 -18.71 10.12 -19.18
CA ASP A 87 -18.88 8.78 -19.75
C ASP A 87 -18.36 7.72 -18.76
N THR A 88 -17.63 8.15 -17.72
CA THR A 88 -17.09 7.34 -16.64
C THR A 88 -17.86 7.55 -15.33
N GLU A 89 -18.18 6.48 -14.63
CA GLU A 89 -18.88 6.51 -13.35
C GLU A 89 -17.99 5.94 -12.23
N LEU A 90 -17.93 6.65 -11.10
CA LEU A 90 -16.99 6.34 -10.01
C LEU A 90 -17.15 4.90 -9.49
N LEU A 91 -18.37 4.51 -9.13
CA LEU A 91 -18.66 3.21 -8.51
C LEU A 91 -18.75 2.05 -9.51
N ARG A 92 -18.89 2.35 -10.81
CA ARG A 92 -19.05 1.33 -11.86
C ARG A 92 -17.71 0.97 -12.49
N ASP A 93 -16.89 1.97 -12.78
CA ASP A 93 -15.74 1.81 -13.67
C ASP A 93 -14.42 1.68 -12.91
N PHE A 94 -14.36 2.13 -11.65
CA PHE A 94 -13.17 2.08 -10.81
C PHE A 94 -13.32 1.01 -9.71
N PRO A 95 -12.24 0.30 -9.33
CA PRO A 95 -12.26 -0.61 -8.19
C PRO A 95 -12.37 0.11 -6.83
N ASP A 96 -13.03 -0.53 -5.87
CA ASP A 96 -13.30 -0.01 -4.52
C ASP A 96 -12.03 0.43 -3.77
N ILE A 97 -10.88 -0.21 -4.01
CA ILE A 97 -9.61 0.16 -3.37
C ILE A 97 -9.17 1.60 -3.70
N LEU A 98 -9.62 2.15 -4.83
CA LEU A 98 -9.34 3.54 -5.23
C LEU A 98 -10.26 4.55 -4.56
N HIS A 99 -11.37 4.09 -3.97
CA HIS A 99 -12.37 4.89 -3.28
C HIS A 99 -12.98 4.08 -2.12
N PRO A 100 -12.23 3.81 -1.05
CA PRO A 100 -12.63 2.85 -0.04
C PRO A 100 -13.94 3.26 0.65
N PHE A 101 -14.74 2.26 1.00
CA PHE A 101 -15.96 2.43 1.79
C PHE A 101 -15.64 2.43 3.29
N ASP A 102 -16.12 3.43 4.00
CA ASP A 102 -16.09 3.50 5.46
C ASP A 102 -17.52 3.30 6.02
N PRO A 103 -17.73 2.40 7.00
CA PRO A 103 -19.07 2.15 7.55
C PRO A 103 -19.75 3.34 8.21
N HIS A 104 -18.99 4.35 8.66
CA HIS A 104 -19.53 5.53 9.35
C HIS A 104 -19.77 6.70 8.41
N THR A 105 -18.93 6.87 7.39
CA THR A 105 -18.90 8.04 6.50
C THR A 105 -19.28 7.72 5.05
N GLY A 106 -19.34 6.45 4.68
CA GLY A 106 -19.70 5.96 3.35
C GLY A 106 -18.51 5.88 2.39
N TRP A 107 -18.78 5.99 1.09
CA TRP A 107 -17.76 5.98 0.03
C TRP A 107 -16.90 7.25 0.05
N ASP A 108 -15.59 7.12 -0.15
CA ASP A 108 -14.71 8.29 -0.29
C ASP A 108 -14.69 8.82 -1.75
N TYR A 109 -15.42 9.90 -1.97
CA TYR A 109 -15.52 10.59 -3.25
C TYR A 109 -14.33 11.52 -3.57
N ASN A 110 -13.32 11.65 -2.69
CA ASN A 110 -12.25 12.64 -2.81
C ASN A 110 -10.89 12.06 -3.24
N LYS A 111 -10.89 10.85 -3.82
CA LYS A 111 -9.67 10.14 -4.24
C LYS A 111 -9.51 9.99 -5.75
N VAL A 112 -10.60 10.06 -6.51
CA VAL A 112 -10.57 9.92 -7.97
C VAL A 112 -10.80 11.27 -8.65
N PHE A 113 -9.92 11.58 -9.57
CA PHE A 113 -9.87 12.82 -10.32
C PHE A 113 -9.77 12.54 -11.82
N VAL A 114 -10.10 13.55 -12.61
CA VAL A 114 -10.04 13.51 -14.06
C VAL A 114 -9.27 14.72 -14.59
N ASP A 115 -8.48 14.49 -15.64
CA ASP A 115 -7.89 15.54 -16.48
C ASP A 115 -8.83 15.83 -17.67
N ASP A 116 -9.84 16.66 -17.40
CA ASP A 116 -10.89 17.08 -18.34
C ASP A 116 -11.16 18.59 -18.19
N GLU A 117 -11.98 19.15 -19.08
CA GLU A 117 -12.33 20.57 -19.10
C GLU A 117 -13.31 20.95 -17.98
N SER A 118 -12.93 21.95 -17.19
CA SER A 118 -13.80 22.55 -16.16
C SER A 118 -14.76 23.56 -16.78
N TYR A 119 -16.03 23.54 -16.35
CA TYR A 119 -17.05 24.47 -16.82
C TYR A 119 -16.70 25.96 -16.59
N HIS A 120 -15.96 26.27 -15.51
CA HIS A 120 -15.64 27.66 -15.13
C HIS A 120 -14.15 28.01 -15.21
N GLU A 121 -13.26 27.02 -15.25
CA GLU A 121 -11.81 27.24 -15.10
C GLU A 121 -10.96 26.69 -16.26
N GLY A 122 -11.60 26.16 -17.31
CA GLY A 122 -10.93 25.58 -18.47
C GLY A 122 -10.25 24.24 -18.19
N HIS A 123 -9.38 23.81 -19.11
CA HIS A 123 -8.71 22.52 -19.05
C HIS A 123 -7.31 22.63 -18.41
N GLY A 124 -7.05 21.82 -17.38
CA GLY A 124 -5.77 21.82 -16.64
C GLY A 124 -4.59 21.15 -17.37
N GLU A 125 -4.90 20.21 -18.28
CA GLU A 125 -3.95 19.49 -19.14
C GLU A 125 -2.87 18.77 -18.33
N ALA A 126 -3.27 18.22 -17.19
CA ALA A 126 -2.38 17.60 -16.21
C ALA A 126 -1.53 16.50 -16.85
N TYR A 127 -2.10 15.61 -17.67
CA TYR A 127 -1.32 14.55 -18.34
C TYR A 127 -0.24 15.14 -19.26
N ARG A 128 -0.58 16.15 -20.05
CA ARG A 128 0.38 16.80 -20.97
C ARG A 128 1.49 17.48 -20.19
N ASN A 129 1.14 18.20 -19.14
CA ASN A 129 2.08 18.99 -18.36
C ASN A 129 2.98 18.12 -17.46
N TYR A 130 2.53 16.94 -17.03
CA TYR A 130 3.39 15.93 -16.38
C TYR A 130 4.19 15.07 -17.38
N GLY A 131 3.95 15.19 -18.69
CA GLY A 131 4.60 14.34 -19.70
C GLY A 131 4.16 12.88 -19.67
N ILE A 132 2.92 12.61 -19.24
CA ILE A 132 2.37 11.25 -19.08
C ILE A 132 1.53 10.89 -20.30
N ASP A 133 1.67 9.65 -20.78
CA ASP A 133 0.85 9.11 -21.85
C ASP A 133 -0.63 9.02 -21.41
N ARG A 134 -1.52 9.70 -22.14
CA ARG A 134 -2.95 9.75 -21.82
C ARG A 134 -3.64 8.39 -21.91
N GLN A 135 -3.16 7.47 -22.74
CA GLN A 135 -3.77 6.16 -22.89
C GLN A 135 -3.25 5.19 -21.83
N ARG A 136 -1.92 5.14 -21.64
CA ARG A 136 -1.27 4.12 -20.80
C ARG A 136 -1.15 4.49 -19.33
N GLY A 137 -1.01 5.77 -18.99
CA GLY A 137 -0.81 6.23 -17.62
C GLY A 137 0.50 5.72 -16.97
N CYS A 138 0.62 5.92 -15.66
CA CYS A 138 1.76 5.48 -14.83
C CYS A 138 1.41 5.52 -13.33
N ALA A 139 2.28 4.98 -12.48
CA ALA A 139 2.17 5.11 -11.03
C ALA A 139 3.34 5.95 -10.50
N VAL A 140 3.03 6.86 -9.58
CA VAL A 140 4.03 7.78 -8.98
C VAL A 140 3.91 7.74 -7.46
N VAL A 141 5.03 7.55 -6.77
CA VAL A 141 5.08 7.69 -5.31
C VAL A 141 5.52 9.09 -4.94
N VAL A 142 4.72 9.73 -4.09
CA VAL A 142 4.98 11.03 -3.51
C VAL A 142 5.17 10.87 -2.00
N ARG A 143 6.27 11.40 -1.49
CA ARG A 143 6.60 11.38 -0.08
C ARG A 143 5.72 12.37 0.71
N PRO A 144 5.66 12.24 2.05
CA PRO A 144 4.91 13.18 2.89
C PRO A 144 5.37 14.65 2.79
N ASP A 145 6.61 14.88 2.33
CA ASP A 145 7.18 16.20 2.05
C ASP A 145 6.87 16.72 0.63
N GLN A 146 5.98 16.03 -0.10
CA GLN A 146 5.52 16.36 -1.45
C GLN A 146 6.60 16.21 -2.55
N TYR A 147 7.69 15.47 -2.28
CA TYR A 147 8.68 15.11 -3.29
C TYR A 147 8.37 13.79 -3.98
N VAL A 148 8.66 13.72 -5.28
CA VAL A 148 8.58 12.48 -6.05
C VAL A 148 9.72 11.56 -5.64
N ALA A 149 9.40 10.30 -5.35
CA ALA A 149 10.38 9.32 -4.91
C ALA A 149 10.48 8.08 -5.81
N TRP A 150 9.40 7.71 -6.48
CA TRP A 150 9.39 6.58 -7.41
C TRP A 150 8.40 6.83 -8.54
N ILE A 151 8.71 6.33 -9.72
CA ILE A 151 7.85 6.37 -10.92
C ILE A 151 8.02 5.03 -11.63
N GLY A 152 6.93 4.44 -12.07
CA GLY A 152 6.96 3.23 -12.87
C GLY A 152 5.66 3.01 -13.65
N GLU A 153 5.66 1.97 -14.47
CA GLU A 153 4.45 1.50 -15.14
C GLU A 153 3.54 0.75 -14.16
N LEU A 154 2.27 0.58 -14.53
CA LEU A 154 1.30 -0.17 -13.72
C LEU A 154 1.72 -1.64 -13.54
N GLU A 155 2.46 -2.20 -14.49
CA GLU A 155 2.99 -3.55 -14.43
C GLU A 155 4.18 -3.70 -13.47
N ASP A 156 4.87 -2.61 -13.11
CA ASP A 156 6.03 -2.64 -12.21
C ASP A 156 5.61 -2.55 -10.73
N PHE A 157 4.62 -3.37 -10.36
CA PHE A 157 4.12 -3.44 -8.99
C PHE A 157 5.18 -3.97 -8.02
N ASP A 158 6.01 -4.92 -8.46
CA ASP A 158 7.12 -5.46 -7.66
C ASP A 158 8.16 -4.38 -7.31
N GLY A 159 8.46 -3.48 -8.25
CA GLY A 159 9.33 -2.33 -8.02
C GLY A 159 8.74 -1.37 -6.98
N LEU A 160 7.45 -1.05 -7.12
CA LEU A 160 6.70 -0.24 -6.17
C LEU A 160 6.69 -0.85 -4.76
N GLN A 161 6.42 -2.16 -4.67
CA GLN A 161 6.40 -2.87 -3.40
C GLN A 161 7.79 -2.88 -2.73
N LYS A 162 8.86 -3.14 -3.47
CA LYS A 162 10.24 -3.09 -2.96
C LYS A 162 10.62 -1.71 -2.45
N TYR A 163 10.14 -0.64 -3.09
CA TYR A 163 10.37 0.72 -2.62
C TYR A 163 9.79 0.92 -1.20
N PHE A 164 8.55 0.47 -0.95
CA PHE A 164 7.94 0.59 0.38
C PHE A 164 8.53 -0.36 1.41
N GLU A 165 8.90 -1.58 1.02
CA GLU A 165 9.63 -2.53 1.87
C GLU A 165 11.00 -1.97 2.31
N GLY A 166 11.63 -1.11 1.51
CA GLY A 166 12.90 -0.46 1.83
C GLY A 166 12.79 0.80 2.67
N CYS A 167 11.61 1.44 2.77
CA CYS A 167 11.45 2.72 3.48
C CYS A 167 10.49 2.69 4.68
N LEU A 168 9.60 1.71 4.77
CA LEU A 168 8.66 1.54 5.88
C LEU A 168 8.93 0.26 6.66
N VAL A 169 8.61 0.28 7.96
CA VAL A 169 8.54 -0.95 8.77
C VAL A 169 7.18 -1.58 8.53
N LEU A 170 7.13 -2.58 7.68
CA LEU A 170 5.90 -3.27 7.30
C LEU A 170 5.59 -4.44 8.23
N GLY A 171 4.29 -4.74 8.40
CA GLY A 171 3.83 -5.95 9.06
C GLY A 171 4.32 -7.23 8.38
N HIS A 172 4.31 -8.34 9.14
CA HIS A 172 4.69 -9.65 8.64
C HIS A 172 3.82 -10.07 7.45
N ARG A 173 4.43 -10.72 6.44
CA ARG A 173 3.69 -11.32 5.33
C ARG A 173 2.81 -12.45 5.84
N VAL A 174 1.57 -12.48 5.40
CA VAL A 174 0.69 -13.64 5.61
C VAL A 174 1.23 -14.77 4.73
N ALA A 175 1.88 -15.77 5.33
CA ALA A 175 2.28 -16.96 4.61
C ALA A 175 1.01 -17.77 4.28
N ASN A 176 0.72 -17.97 3.00
CA ASN A 176 -0.33 -18.88 2.55
C ASN A 176 0.05 -20.31 2.98
N GLY A 177 -0.47 -20.79 4.12
CA GLY A 177 -0.30 -22.19 4.51
C GLY A 177 -0.19 -22.56 5.99
N SER A 178 -0.50 -21.70 6.96
CA SER A 178 -0.69 -22.18 8.35
C SER A 178 -1.75 -21.37 9.08
N SER A 179 -2.92 -21.97 9.25
CA SER A 179 -3.95 -21.52 10.19
C SER A 179 -3.46 -21.71 11.62
N VAL A 180 -2.64 -20.80 12.13
CA VAL A 180 -2.35 -20.73 13.56
C VAL A 180 -2.41 -19.27 13.99
N PRO A 181 -3.30 -18.89 14.94
CA PRO A 181 -3.40 -17.52 15.41
C PRO A 181 -2.09 -17.06 16.12
N PRO A 182 -1.81 -15.75 16.18
CA PRO A 182 -0.49 -15.19 16.51
C PRO A 182 -0.03 -15.38 17.97
N VAL A 183 -0.73 -16.17 18.78
CA VAL A 183 -0.45 -16.35 20.21
C VAL A 183 0.47 -17.54 20.47
N LEU A 184 0.61 -18.48 19.52
CA LEU A 184 1.38 -19.73 19.72
C LEU A 184 2.78 -19.74 19.08
N VAL A 185 3.12 -18.76 18.24
CA VAL A 185 4.43 -18.74 17.54
C VAL A 185 5.59 -18.51 18.51
N ASN A 186 5.36 -17.83 19.63
CA ASN A 186 6.41 -17.52 20.61
C ASN A 186 6.77 -18.68 21.55
N LEU A 187 6.03 -19.80 21.55
CA LEU A 187 6.36 -20.97 22.38
C LEU A 187 7.07 -22.07 21.60
N ALA A 188 6.84 -22.19 20.28
CA ALA A 188 7.54 -23.16 19.44
C ALA A 188 9.02 -22.79 19.23
N ALA A 189 9.35 -21.49 19.20
CA ALA A 189 10.72 -21.02 19.03
C ALA A 189 11.61 -21.27 20.27
N SER A 190 11.03 -21.39 21.47
CA SER A 190 11.78 -21.71 22.70
C SER A 190 11.95 -23.22 22.95
N ALA A 191 11.09 -24.07 22.36
CA ALA A 191 11.20 -25.53 22.51
C ALA A 191 12.33 -26.15 21.67
N SER A 192 12.67 -25.55 20.51
CA SER A 192 13.78 -26.05 19.67
C SER A 192 15.17 -25.79 20.27
N ALA A 193 15.26 -24.90 21.28
CA ALA A 193 16.50 -24.64 22.02
C ALA A 193 16.79 -25.66 23.14
N VAL A 194 15.85 -26.56 23.47
CA VAL A 194 15.98 -27.52 24.59
C VAL A 194 16.01 -28.99 24.13
N GLY A 195 15.93 -29.27 22.82
CA GLY A 195 16.16 -30.61 22.29
C GLY A 195 15.19 -31.68 22.82
N VAL A 196 13.88 -31.38 22.81
CA VAL A 196 12.84 -32.36 23.14
C VAL A 196 12.09 -32.74 21.86
N ASP A 197 12.25 -33.99 21.42
CA ASP A 197 11.48 -34.56 20.32
C ASP A 197 10.02 -34.75 20.73
N LEU A 198 9.12 -33.98 20.11
CA LEU A 198 7.67 -34.15 20.25
C LEU A 198 7.19 -35.21 19.24
N HIS A 199 6.95 -36.43 19.73
CA HIS A 199 6.15 -37.41 18.99
C HIS A 199 4.70 -36.94 18.95
N THR A 200 4.18 -36.62 17.77
CA THR A 200 2.75 -36.41 17.56
C THR A 200 2.06 -37.76 17.38
N ASN A 201 1.44 -38.28 18.44
CA ASN A 201 0.45 -39.34 18.29
C ASN A 201 -0.82 -38.73 17.70
N ASN A 202 -1.13 -39.14 16.49
CA ASN A 202 -2.27 -38.68 15.73
C ASN A 202 -3.43 -39.66 15.99
N ASP A 203 -4.11 -39.52 17.13
CA ASP A 203 -5.35 -40.24 17.41
C ASP A 203 -6.26 -39.44 18.34
N CYS A 204 -7.55 -39.50 18.00
CA CYS A 204 -8.74 -39.21 18.81
C CYS A 204 -9.58 -37.97 18.44
N ASN A 205 -10.76 -38.33 17.94
CA ASN A 205 -11.99 -37.56 17.71
C ASN A 205 -12.40 -36.65 18.87
N GLY A 206 -13.11 -35.58 18.50
CA GLY A 206 -13.35 -34.40 19.32
C GLY A 206 -14.19 -34.56 20.57
N ILE A 207 -14.02 -33.60 21.48
CA ILE A 207 -15.00 -33.05 22.42
C ILE A 207 -14.36 -31.80 23.09
N ASN A 208 -15.15 -30.75 23.28
CA ASN A 208 -14.83 -29.55 24.05
C ASN A 208 -14.17 -29.88 25.40
N SER A 209 -13.13 -29.15 25.78
CA SER A 209 -12.84 -28.88 27.20
C SER A 209 -12.00 -27.63 27.40
N ASP A 210 -12.47 -26.78 28.30
CA ASP A 210 -11.82 -25.59 28.82
C ASP A 210 -10.47 -25.92 29.47
N ILE A 211 -9.45 -25.11 29.24
CA ILE A 211 -8.15 -25.22 29.94
C ILE A 211 -8.08 -24.14 31.02
N TYR A 212 -8.17 -24.58 32.28
CA TYR A 212 -7.81 -23.81 33.47
C TYR A 212 -6.27 -23.76 33.63
N TYR A 213 -5.72 -22.58 33.90
CA TYR A 213 -4.32 -22.42 34.32
C TYR A 213 -4.21 -22.53 35.85
N GLY A 214 -3.57 -23.59 36.33
CA GLY A 214 -3.04 -23.68 37.69
C GLY A 214 -1.61 -23.15 37.73
N ILE A 215 -1.32 -22.24 38.67
CA ILE A 215 0.03 -21.70 38.91
C ILE A 215 0.50 -22.25 40.26
N ASP A 216 1.33 -23.28 40.24
CA ASP A 216 2.03 -23.76 41.43
C ASP A 216 3.47 -23.26 41.40
N GLY A 217 3.83 -22.51 42.43
CA GLY A 217 5.09 -21.78 42.52
C GLY A 217 6.29 -22.63 42.90
N SER A 218 7.49 -22.12 42.61
CA SER A 218 8.58 -21.93 43.57
C SER A 218 9.86 -21.41 42.90
N SER A 219 10.52 -20.49 43.60
CA SER A 219 11.95 -20.14 43.56
C SER A 219 12.60 -19.57 42.28
N SER A 220 12.85 -18.25 42.33
CA SER A 220 14.00 -17.54 41.72
C SER A 220 15.33 -18.04 42.35
N PRO A 221 16.52 -17.97 41.69
CA PRO A 221 17.33 -16.73 41.67
C PRO A 221 18.13 -16.43 40.37
N TYR A 222 18.31 -15.12 40.11
CA TYR A 222 19.48 -14.44 39.51
C TYR A 222 20.20 -15.02 38.26
N LEU A 223 20.15 -14.27 37.15
CA LEU A 223 21.34 -14.07 36.31
C LEU A 223 21.29 -12.70 35.61
N SER A 224 22.21 -11.83 36.02
CA SER A 224 22.62 -10.63 35.31
C SER A 224 23.41 -11.01 34.07
N GLY A 225 23.10 -10.36 32.94
CA GLY A 225 23.81 -10.57 31.67
C GLY A 225 23.88 -9.27 30.88
N VAL A 226 25.04 -8.63 30.95
CA VAL A 226 25.44 -7.46 30.16
C VAL A 226 25.61 -7.89 28.71
N PHE A 227 24.89 -7.27 27.77
CA PHE A 227 25.14 -7.42 26.34
C PHE A 227 26.12 -6.34 25.87
N HIS A 228 27.33 -6.76 25.50
CA HIS A 228 28.28 -5.97 24.72
C HIS A 228 28.88 -6.88 23.64
N CYS A 229 28.65 -6.53 22.36
CA CYS A 229 29.40 -6.90 21.14
C CYS A 229 28.43 -6.76 19.95
N SER A 230 28.76 -6.24 18.79
CA SER A 230 29.93 -5.55 18.27
C SER A 230 29.56 -5.13 16.84
N ALA A 231 30.12 -4.02 16.39
CA ALA A 231 29.91 -3.44 15.07
C ALA A 231 30.23 -4.41 13.92
N LEU A 232 29.35 -4.46 12.93
CA LEU A 232 29.67 -4.87 11.56
C LEU A 232 29.10 -3.82 10.62
N GLY A 233 30.00 -3.00 10.07
CA GLY A 233 29.70 -2.03 9.04
C GLY A 233 29.41 -2.74 7.72
N PHE A 234 28.30 -2.37 7.08
CA PHE A 234 28.00 -2.75 5.71
C PHE A 234 28.16 -1.54 4.79
N HIS A 235 29.14 -1.64 3.90
CA HIS A 235 29.32 -0.75 2.76
C HIS A 235 28.29 -1.15 1.69
N ILE A 236 27.34 -0.26 1.39
CA ILE A 236 26.39 -0.45 0.28
C ILE A 236 26.98 0.24 -0.95
N ALA A 237 27.48 -0.56 -1.90
CA ALA A 237 27.84 -0.09 -3.23
C ALA A 237 26.58 -0.10 -4.13
N TYR A 238 26.14 1.07 -4.58
CA TYR A 238 25.08 1.19 -5.57
C TYR A 238 25.64 0.96 -6.98
N LYS A 239 25.09 -0.01 -7.71
CA LYS A 239 25.35 -0.21 -9.14
C LYS A 239 24.15 0.31 -9.93
N THR A 240 24.29 1.49 -10.52
CA THR A 240 23.27 2.11 -11.37
C THR A 240 23.22 1.39 -12.73
N LYS A 241 22.07 0.81 -13.08
CA LYS A 241 21.75 0.46 -14.47
C LYS A 241 21.00 1.65 -15.07
N SER A 242 21.55 2.18 -16.16
CA SER A 242 20.98 3.26 -16.95
C SER A 242 19.79 2.77 -17.78
N THR A 243 18.63 3.38 -17.59
CA THR A 243 17.49 3.34 -18.53
C THR A 243 16.87 4.73 -18.63
N PRO A 244 16.27 5.07 -19.79
CA PRO A 244 16.29 6.43 -20.33
C PRO A 244 15.35 7.39 -19.59
N SER A 245 15.80 8.64 -19.60
CA SER A 245 15.23 9.84 -19.00
C SER A 245 13.77 10.08 -19.37
N LEU A 246 12.88 9.86 -18.40
CA LEU A 246 11.63 10.61 -18.28
C LEU A 246 11.96 11.96 -17.63
N VAL A 247 11.67 13.04 -18.36
CA VAL A 247 11.81 14.41 -17.88
C VAL A 247 10.58 14.71 -17.00
N LEU A 248 10.82 15.00 -15.73
CA LEU A 248 9.83 15.57 -14.79
C LEU A 248 10.06 17.07 -14.62
#